data_AF-A0A2M8N5M8-F1
#
_entry.id   AF-A0A2M8N5M8-F1
#
_cell.length_a   1.000
_cell.length_b   1.000
_cell.length_c   1.000
_cell.angle_alpha   90.00
_cell.angle_beta   90.00
_cell.angle_gamma   90.00
#
_symmetry.space_group_name_H-M   'P 1'
#
loop_
_entity.id
_entity.type
_entity.pdbx_description
1 polymer ?
#
loop_
_entity_poly.entity_id
_entity_poly.type
_entity_poly.pdbx_seq_one_letter_code
_entity_poly.pdbx_strand_id
1 'polypeptide(L)'
;MPEDGRLMSGSPKRSDRENIALRPKVLDEMVGQDRVRENLRIIIDAARGRGEPIDHVLFYGPPGLGKTSLAHVIANEANANIRITAGPSIERAGDLAAILTHLKKGDI
;
A
#
# COMPACT_ATOMS: atom_id res chain seq x y z
N MET A 1 25.17 21.93 -7.47
CA MET A 1 24.74 20.55 -7.69
C MET A 1 23.68 20.23 -6.64
N PRO A 2 22.39 20.01 -7.00
CA PRO A 2 21.41 19.59 -6.01
C PRO A 2 21.60 18.09 -5.75
N GLU A 3 21.61 17.70 -4.48
CA GLU A 3 21.77 16.32 -4.03
C GLU A 3 20.47 15.54 -4.23
N ASP A 4 20.31 14.96 -5.42
CA ASP A 4 19.38 13.87 -5.69
C ASP A 4 19.89 12.59 -5.01
N GLY A 5 19.09 11.98 -4.12
CA GLY A 5 19.42 10.62 -3.66
C GLY A 5 18.94 10.18 -2.29
N ARG A 6 17.79 10.65 -1.79
CA ARG A 6 17.21 10.08 -0.57
C ARG A 6 15.78 9.59 -0.80
N LEU A 7 15.69 8.36 -1.30
CA LEU A 7 14.57 7.45 -1.04
C LEU A 7 14.60 7.07 0.45
N MET A 8 14.23 8.01 1.32
CA MET A 8 14.09 7.75 2.75
C MET A 8 12.73 7.10 2.99
N SER A 9 12.65 5.77 2.95
CA SER A 9 11.57 5.09 3.65
C SER A 9 11.82 5.25 5.15
N GLY A 10 10.88 5.88 5.86
CA GLY A 10 10.98 6.01 7.33
C GLY A 10 11.08 4.64 7.99
N SER A 11 12.08 4.45 8.84
CA SER A 11 12.19 3.24 9.66
C SER A 11 10.98 3.15 10.60
N PRO A 12 10.33 1.98 10.74
CA PRO A 12 9.14 1.85 11.58
C PRO A 12 9.47 2.20 13.03
N LYS A 13 8.83 3.25 13.56
CA LYS A 13 8.98 3.71 14.94
C LYS A 13 7.99 2.98 15.84
N ARG A 14 8.30 2.88 17.14
CA ARG A 14 7.43 2.25 18.15
C ARG A 14 6.01 2.86 18.18
N SER A 15 5.86 4.15 17.87
CA SER A 15 4.56 4.84 17.75
C SER A 15 3.73 4.45 16.53
N ASP A 16 4.33 3.79 15.53
CA ASP A 16 3.60 3.34 14.34
C ASP A 16 2.66 2.19 14.69
N ARG A 17 2.99 1.36 15.69
CA ARG A 17 2.13 0.25 16.16
C ARG A 17 0.88 0.75 16.87
N GLU A 18 1.00 1.81 17.67
CA GLU A 18 -0.14 2.45 18.36
C GLU A 18 -1.08 3.16 17.37
N ASN A 19 -0.52 3.69 16.26
CA ASN A 19 -1.30 4.32 15.19
C ASN A 19 -2.10 3.34 14.33
N ILE A 20 -1.80 2.03 14.31
CA ILE A 20 -2.52 1.07 13.45
C ILE A 20 -4.02 1.06 13.75
N ALA A 21 -4.40 1.16 15.04
CA ALA A 21 -5.80 1.15 15.46
C ALA A 21 -6.59 2.40 14.99
N LEU A 22 -5.89 3.50 14.68
CA LEU A 22 -6.47 4.77 14.25
C LEU A 22 -6.50 4.94 12.73
N ARG A 23 -5.90 4.01 11.97
CA ARG A 23 -5.89 4.09 10.52
C ARG A 23 -7.27 3.74 9.97
N PRO A 24 -7.74 4.44 8.92
CA PRO A 24 -8.95 4.07 8.22
C PRO A 24 -8.80 2.65 7.66
N LYS A 25 -9.89 1.88 7.72
CA LYS A 25 -9.99 0.50 7.23
C LYS A 25 -10.66 0.43 5.87
N VAL A 26 -11.60 1.34 5.61
CA VAL A 26 -12.35 1.41 4.35
C VAL A 26 -12.17 2.78 3.68
N LEU A 27 -12.46 2.86 2.38
CA LEU A 27 -12.31 4.10 1.61
C LEU A 27 -13.16 5.25 2.14
N ASP A 28 -14.31 4.95 2.75
CA ASP A 28 -15.21 5.96 3.30
C ASP A 28 -14.70 6.60 4.60
N GLU A 29 -13.83 5.89 5.35
CA GLU A 29 -13.20 6.42 6.57
C GLU A 29 -12.00 7.33 6.27
N MET A 30 -11.50 7.32 5.03
CA MET A 30 -10.41 8.18 4.61
C MET A 30 -10.86 9.63 4.55
N VAL A 31 -10.18 10.52 5.28
CA VAL A 31 -10.47 11.96 5.26
C VAL A 31 -9.65 12.65 4.16
N GLY A 32 -10.34 13.40 3.29
CA GLY A 32 -9.73 14.08 2.15
C GLY A 32 -9.34 13.14 1.00
N GLN A 33 -8.41 13.56 0.14
CA GLN A 33 -7.93 12.77 -1.01
C GLN A 33 -9.05 12.35 -1.98
N ASP A 34 -10.10 13.17 -2.14
CA ASP A 34 -11.35 12.82 -2.85
C ASP A 34 -11.11 12.20 -4.23
N ARG A 35 -10.25 12.83 -5.04
CA ARG A 35 -9.90 12.33 -6.38
C ARG A 35 -9.20 10.96 -6.34
N VAL A 36 -8.34 10.73 -5.34
CA VAL A 36 -7.66 9.43 -5.18
C VAL A 36 -8.66 8.38 -4.72
N ARG A 37 -9.55 8.71 -3.78
CA ARG A 37 -10.59 7.81 -3.29
C ARG A 37 -11.53 7.37 -4.41
N GLU A 38 -11.96 8.32 -5.24
CA GLU A 38 -12.81 8.06 -6.40
C GLU A 38 -12.12 7.14 -7.43
N ASN A 39 -10.88 7.45 -7.79
CA ASN A 39 -10.12 6.60 -8.71
C ASN A 39 -9.92 5.18 -8.18
N LEU A 40 -9.59 5.04 -6.89
CA LEU A 40 -9.42 3.72 -6.27
C LEU A 40 -10.72 2.94 -6.25
N ARG A 41 -11.85 3.60 -5.94
CA ARG A 41 -13.17 2.97 -5.99
C ARG A 41 -13.46 2.39 -7.38
N ILE A 42 -13.22 3.16 -8.44
CA ILE A 42 -13.41 2.71 -9.82
C ILE A 42 -12.54 1.48 -10.12
N ILE A 43 -11.26 1.50 -9.73
CA ILE A 43 -10.32 0.39 -10.01
C ILE A 43 -10.73 -0.87 -9.23
N ILE A 44 -11.07 -0.73 -7.94
CA ILE A 44 -11.50 -1.84 -7.08
C ILE A 44 -12.79 -2.46 -7.61
N ASP A 45 -13.80 -1.64 -7.93
CA ASP A 45 -15.08 -2.12 -8.42
C ASP A 45 -14.94 -2.79 -9.78
N ALA A 46 -14.08 -2.26 -10.66
CA ALA A 46 -13.79 -2.88 -11.94
C ALA A 46 -13.10 -4.25 -11.79
N ALA A 47 -12.09 -4.37 -10.92
CA ALA A 47 -11.40 -5.63 -10.64
C ALA A 47 -12.36 -6.66 -10.02
N ARG A 48 -13.18 -6.23 -9.06
CA ARG A 48 -14.22 -7.04 -8.42
C ARG A 48 -15.26 -7.53 -9.43
N GLY A 49 -15.71 -6.65 -10.32
CA GLY A 49 -16.66 -6.99 -11.39
C GLY A 49 -16.12 -8.03 -12.37
N ARG A 50 -14.80 -8.08 -12.58
CA ARG A 50 -14.13 -9.11 -13.40
C ARG A 50 -13.76 -10.37 -12.63
N GLY A 51 -13.80 -10.36 -11.30
CA GLY A 51 -13.30 -11.45 -10.47
C GLY A 51 -11.77 -11.62 -10.53
N GLU A 52 -11.06 -10.53 -10.80
CA GLU A 52 -9.61 -10.49 -10.97
C GLU A 52 -8.92 -9.68 -9.85
N PRO A 53 -7.62 -9.90 -9.60
CA PRO A 53 -6.85 -9.03 -8.72
C PRO A 53 -6.84 -7.59 -9.20
N ILE A 54 -6.66 -6.67 -8.26
CA ILE A 54 -6.48 -5.24 -8.55
C ILE A 54 -5.16 -5.06 -9.32
N ASP A 55 -5.17 -4.16 -10.31
CA ASP A 55 -3.97 -3.76 -11.04
C ASP A 55 -2.92 -3.14 -10.11
N HIS A 56 -1.64 -3.18 -10.49
CA HIS A 56 -0.58 -2.60 -9.67
C HIS A 56 -0.72 -1.08 -9.51
N VAL A 57 -0.67 -0.59 -8.28
CA VAL A 57 -0.83 0.84 -7.93
C VAL A 57 0.48 1.41 -7.38
N LEU A 58 0.89 2.57 -7.89
CA LEU A 58 2.01 3.35 -7.36
C LEU A 58 1.50 4.63 -6.70
N PHE A 59 1.75 4.77 -5.39
CA PHE A 59 1.48 6.02 -4.67
C PHE A 59 2.71 6.91 -4.60
N TYR A 60 2.58 8.13 -5.13
CA TYR A 60 3.63 9.14 -5.09
C TYR A 60 3.23 10.34 -4.21
N GLY A 61 4.20 10.92 -3.49
CA GLY A 61 4.05 12.20 -2.80
C GLY A 61 4.89 12.32 -1.52
N PRO A 62 4.82 13.47 -0.82
CA PRO A 62 5.51 13.71 0.46
C PRO A 62 5.21 12.69 1.57
N PRO A 63 6.13 12.46 2.53
CA PRO A 63 5.88 11.59 3.68
C PRO A 63 4.70 12.09 4.53
N GLY A 64 4.00 11.18 5.21
CA GLY A 64 2.89 11.54 6.12
C GLY A 64 1.50 11.66 5.47
N LEU A 65 1.38 11.58 4.13
CA LEU A 65 0.09 11.68 3.42
C LEU A 65 -0.76 10.40 3.42
N GLY A 66 -0.49 9.44 4.31
CA GLY A 66 -1.31 8.24 4.43
C GLY A 66 -1.14 7.19 3.32
N LYS A 67 -0.03 7.19 2.56
CA LYS A 67 0.24 6.17 1.51
C LYS A 67 0.16 4.73 2.01
N THR A 68 0.78 4.46 3.16
CA THR A 68 0.70 3.13 3.79
C THR A 68 -0.73 2.81 4.22
N SER A 69 -1.48 3.79 4.72
CA SER A 69 -2.90 3.61 5.07
C SER A 69 -3.74 3.30 3.84
N LEU A 70 -3.53 4.00 2.72
CA LEU A 70 -4.19 3.74 1.45
C LEU A 70 -3.96 2.31 0.95
N ALA A 71 -2.74 1.79 1.05
CA ALA A 71 -2.45 0.40 0.67
C ALA A 71 -3.22 -0.60 1.54
N HIS A 72 -3.31 -0.38 2.86
CA HIS A 72 -4.12 -1.21 3.75
C HIS A 72 -5.62 -1.13 3.44
N VAL A 73 -6.13 0.07 3.14
CA VAL A 73 -7.52 0.27 2.74
C VAL A 73 -7.83 -0.50 1.46
N ILE A 74 -6.97 -0.42 0.44
CA ILE A 74 -7.15 -1.19 -0.80
C ILE A 74 -7.24 -2.69 -0.51
N ALA A 75 -6.33 -3.22 0.32
CA ALA A 75 -6.35 -4.64 0.65
C ALA A 75 -7.62 -5.07 1.39
N ASN A 76 -8.12 -4.22 2.29
CA ASN A 76 -9.37 -4.48 2.99
C ASN A 76 -10.57 -4.45 2.03
N GLU A 77 -10.66 -3.45 1.14
CA GLU A 77 -11.70 -3.36 0.11
C GLU A 77 -11.65 -4.52 -0.89
N ALA A 78 -10.45 -5.01 -1.22
CA ALA A 78 -10.23 -6.17 -2.08
C ALA A 78 -10.50 -7.50 -1.38
N ASN A 79 -10.73 -7.51 -0.06
CA ASN A 79 -10.76 -8.70 0.79
C ASN A 79 -9.51 -9.59 0.61
N ALA A 80 -8.35 -8.95 0.55
CA ALA A 80 -7.05 -9.56 0.27
C ALA A 80 -6.09 -9.39 1.45
N ASN A 81 -5.11 -10.29 1.57
CA ASN A 81 -4.01 -10.07 2.52
C ASN A 81 -3.03 -9.05 1.94
N ILE A 82 -2.34 -8.33 2.81
CA ILE A 82 -1.28 -7.40 2.41
C ILE A 82 0.08 -7.77 3.00
N ARG A 83 1.10 -7.82 2.15
CA ARG A 83 2.49 -8.09 2.53
C ARG A 83 3.32 -6.82 2.44
N ILE A 84 3.59 -6.22 3.60
CA ILE A 84 4.40 -5.01 3.68
C ILE A 84 5.90 -5.35 3.63
N THR A 85 6.64 -4.63 2.79
CA THR A 85 8.11 -4.62 2.75
C THR A 85 8.61 -3.20 2.48
N ALA A 86 9.90 -2.95 2.70
CA ALA A 86 10.56 -1.71 2.35
C ALA A 86 11.67 -1.99 1.33
N GLY A 87 11.92 -1.05 0.41
CA GLY A 87 12.98 -1.18 -0.59
C GLY A 87 14.35 -1.53 0.02
N PRO A 88 14.81 -0.84 1.08
CA PRO A 88 16.07 -1.18 1.75
C PRO A 88 16.10 -2.57 2.39
N SER A 89 14.96 -3.22 2.61
CA SER A 89 14.88 -4.60 3.13
C SER A 89 15.07 -5.66 2.04
N ILE A 90 15.12 -5.25 0.77
CA ILE A 90 15.38 -6.12 -0.38
C ILE A 90 16.81 -5.84 -0.83
N GLU A 91 17.74 -6.66 -0.36
CA GLU A 91 19.17 -6.49 -0.67
C GLU A 91 19.58 -7.29 -1.90
N ARG A 92 18.95 -8.45 -2.11
CA ARG A 92 19.26 -9.39 -3.20
C ARG A 92 18.00 -9.85 -3.90
N ALA A 93 18.14 -10.28 -5.15
CA ALA A 93 17.03 -10.82 -5.94
C ALA A 93 16.31 -12.00 -5.25
N GLY A 94 17.05 -12.80 -4.46
CA GLY A 94 16.49 -13.92 -3.69
C GLY A 94 15.50 -13.48 -2.60
N ASP A 95 15.68 -12.29 -2.01
CA ASP A 95 14.79 -11.80 -0.95
C ASP A 95 13.41 -11.44 -1.54
N LEU A 96 13.40 -10.81 -2.72
CA LEU A 96 12.18 -10.54 -3.46
C LEU A 96 11.51 -11.84 -3.95
N ALA A 97 12.29 -12.78 -4.50
CA ALA A 97 11.77 -14.07 -4.93
C ALA A 97 11.05 -14.80 -3.78
N ALA A 98 11.66 -14.82 -2.59
CA ALA A 98 11.07 -15.43 -1.40
C ALA A 98 9.77 -14.74 -0.93
N ILE A 99 9.64 -13.43 -1.11
CA ILE A 99 8.39 -12.72 -0.83
C ILE A 99 7.31 -13.16 -1.82
N LEU A 100 7.62 -13.12 -3.12
CA LEU A 100 6.67 -13.43 -4.19
C LEU A 100 6.18 -14.89 -4.15
N THR A 101 7.05 -15.85 -3.79
CA THR A 101 6.67 -17.27 -3.73
C THR A 101 5.69 -17.60 -2.61
N HIS A 102 5.61 -16.76 -1.58
CA HIS A 102 4.66 -16.94 -0.46
C HIS A 102 3.33 -16.22 -0.66
N LEU A 103 3.20 -15.39 -1.70
CA LEU A 103 1.95 -14.68 -1.98
C LEU A 103 0.89 -15.65 -2.53
N LYS A 104 -0.34 -15.51 -2.04
CA LYS A 104 -1.50 -16.21 -2.59
C LYS A 104 -2.14 -15.38 -3.70
N LYS A 105 -2.96 -16.04 -4.51
CA LYS A 105 -3.73 -15.36 -5.55
C LYS A 105 -4.60 -14.27 -4.92
N GLY A 106 -4.42 -13.04 -5.38
CA GLY A 106 -5.17 -11.88 -4.90
C GLY A 106 -4.53 -11.14 -3.72
N ASP A 107 -3.45 -11.66 -3.12
CA ASP A 107 -2.70 -10.90 -2.11
C ASP A 107 -2.04 -9.64 -2.72
N ILE A 108 -1.88 -8.61 -1.90
CA ILE A 108 -1.32 -7.28 -2.24
C ILE A 108 0.05 -7.07 -1.61
#